data_AF-A0A0D2TMQ4-F1
#
_entry.id   AF-A0A0D2TMQ4-F1
#
_cell.length_a   1.000
_cell.length_b   1.000
_cell.length_c   1.000
_cell.angle_alpha   90.00
_cell.angle_beta   90.00
_cell.angle_gamma   90.00
#
_symmetry.space_group_name_H-M   'P 1'
#
loop_
_entity.id
_entity.type
_entity.pdbx_description
1 polymer ?
#
loop_
_entity_poly.entity_id
_entity_poly.type
_entity_poly.pdbx_seq_one_letter_code
_entity_poly.pdbx_strand_id
1 'polypeptide(L)'
;MVKEAKAGKDLSKSSEPVETVTESGNKKRGTEKGSKKKKGKSSGARTVSAEGDSENEDYIPTKSKKNQKKGKDTSSSQVADSRKVAKKDSIKAQEENVPSDEWLMQKLEALLPDFEEQGVDDPQTILKYLADYLRPMLANYLKERRKALFTENVEKMKVLLDNLQRKLDESFLNMQLYEKALDLFEDDQSTSVTLHRHLLRTVATSIADMLFHNLDLHNKLKNWTQVEDSQNSESISLSPGERTAIAKSLPESQSKRALVVVEALEGKRVETFMTALRDLAEESGLFLKKLDKKLERTLLHSYRKDLTSQVSAETDPVSLLPKVVSLLYIQVHSRALQAPGRAISVAVTRLKNKLDDSAYKILTDFQTATVTLLALISAAAGDEADCSSDRILSKKELLEGQVPALKALVLGSSGSQA
;
A
#
# COMPACT_ATOMS: atom_id res chain seq x y z
N MET A 1 42.71 -53.38 -46.89
CA MET A 1 42.63 -52.47 -48.06
C MET A 1 41.84 -51.24 -47.66
N VAL A 2 42.23 -50.04 -48.13
CA VAL A 2 41.38 -48.85 -48.46
C VAL A 2 40.29 -48.43 -47.46
N LYS A 3 40.22 -47.19 -46.93
CA LYS A 3 41.10 -45.99 -46.97
C LYS A 3 40.74 -45.04 -45.81
N GLU A 4 41.59 -44.05 -45.55
CA GLU A 4 41.35 -42.95 -44.59
C GLU A 4 40.45 -41.83 -45.17
N ALA A 5 39.86 -40.99 -44.30
CA ALA A 5 39.90 -39.51 -44.42
C ALA A 5 39.36 -38.75 -43.18
N LYS A 6 40.25 -38.53 -42.22
CA LYS A 6 40.27 -37.52 -41.14
C LYS A 6 39.58 -36.17 -41.45
N ALA A 7 38.70 -35.71 -40.54
CA ALA A 7 38.38 -34.29 -40.34
C ALA A 7 38.01 -34.02 -38.86
N GLY A 8 38.67 -33.04 -38.22
CA GLY A 8 38.37 -32.61 -36.84
C GLY A 8 37.36 -31.46 -36.79
N LYS A 9 36.84 -31.13 -35.60
CA LYS A 9 35.82 -30.09 -35.40
C LYS A 9 36.09 -29.32 -34.09
N ASP A 10 36.58 -28.09 -34.22
CA ASP A 10 36.88 -27.21 -33.08
C ASP A 10 35.67 -26.38 -32.62
N LEU A 11 35.73 -25.89 -31.38
CA LEU A 11 34.70 -25.06 -30.77
C LEU A 11 34.89 -23.57 -31.10
N SER A 12 33.79 -22.82 -31.27
CA SER A 12 33.78 -21.37 -31.06
C SER A 12 32.38 -20.81 -30.78
N LYS A 13 32.37 -19.68 -30.04
CA LYS A 13 31.20 -18.98 -29.50
C LYS A 13 30.27 -18.39 -30.56
N SER A 14 28.98 -18.35 -30.23
CA SER A 14 28.00 -17.37 -30.70
C SER A 14 28.02 -16.09 -29.85
N SER A 15 27.35 -14.97 -30.20
CA SER A 15 27.31 -14.19 -31.45
C SER A 15 26.26 -13.08 -31.27
N GLU A 16 26.65 -11.81 -31.30
CA GLU A 16 25.72 -10.66 -31.27
C GLU A 16 25.22 -10.31 -32.69
N PRO A 17 23.99 -9.79 -32.86
CA PRO A 17 23.51 -9.26 -34.13
C PRO A 17 23.47 -7.71 -34.19
N VAL A 18 24.05 -7.12 -35.23
CA VAL A 18 23.85 -5.71 -35.61
C VAL A 18 23.77 -5.60 -37.14
N GLU A 19 22.59 -5.27 -37.66
CA GLU A 19 22.29 -4.79 -39.03
C GLU A 19 20.83 -4.33 -39.07
N THR A 20 20.34 -3.43 -39.95
CA THR A 20 20.91 -2.24 -40.61
C THR A 20 19.71 -1.33 -40.94
N VAL A 21 19.88 0.00 -41.02
CA VAL A 21 18.84 0.93 -41.54
C VAL A 21 19.49 1.87 -42.55
N THR A 22 18.84 2.05 -43.69
CA THR A 22 19.33 2.85 -44.82
C THR A 22 18.88 4.30 -44.75
N GLU A 23 19.81 5.23 -44.95
CA GLU A 23 19.52 6.65 -45.18
C GLU A 23 19.96 7.04 -46.60
N SER A 24 19.11 7.79 -47.31
CA SER A 24 19.48 8.45 -48.57
C SER A 24 18.97 9.89 -48.53
N GLY A 25 19.89 10.84 -48.34
CA GLY A 25 19.57 12.24 -48.10
C GLY A 25 19.90 13.16 -49.27
N ASN A 26 19.65 14.46 -49.11
CA ASN A 26 20.26 15.49 -49.96
C ASN A 26 20.55 16.77 -49.16
N LYS A 27 21.53 17.57 -49.62
CA LYS A 27 22.12 18.71 -48.90
C LYS A 27 21.88 20.02 -49.65
N LYS A 28 21.61 21.12 -48.95
CA LYS A 28 22.38 22.36 -49.18
C LYS A 28 22.36 23.39 -48.05
N ARG A 29 23.51 24.08 -47.98
CA ARG A 29 23.92 25.24 -47.17
C ARG A 29 23.00 26.45 -47.44
N GLY A 30 22.92 27.52 -46.63
CA GLY A 30 23.70 27.93 -45.46
C GLY A 30 24.05 29.44 -45.52
N THR A 31 24.57 30.03 -44.43
CA THR A 31 24.91 31.49 -44.26
C THR A 31 23.70 32.47 -44.31
N GLU A 32 23.70 33.68 -43.71
CA GLU A 32 24.75 34.45 -43.00
C GLU A 32 24.23 35.28 -41.77
N LYS A 33 24.94 36.34 -41.36
CA LYS A 33 24.88 37.05 -40.05
C LYS A 33 23.73 38.07 -39.90
N GLY A 34 23.23 38.22 -38.65
CA GLY A 34 23.55 39.41 -37.84
C GLY A 34 22.55 40.57 -37.61
N SER A 35 22.11 40.72 -36.34
CA SER A 35 21.71 41.99 -35.66
C SER A 35 20.40 42.69 -36.12
N LYS A 36 19.57 43.36 -35.29
CA LYS A 36 19.79 44.26 -34.13
C LYS A 36 18.62 44.27 -33.12
N LYS A 37 18.84 44.88 -31.95
CA LYS A 37 17.83 45.23 -30.92
C LYS A 37 16.78 46.22 -31.44
N LYS A 38 15.54 46.15 -30.93
CA LYS A 38 14.84 47.34 -30.40
C LYS A 38 13.91 46.99 -29.22
N LYS A 39 13.66 48.00 -28.38
CA LYS A 39 12.91 47.96 -27.11
C LYS A 39 11.82 49.04 -27.17
N GLY A 40 10.60 48.76 -26.74
CA GLY A 40 9.48 49.71 -26.69
C GLY A 40 8.34 49.21 -25.80
N LYS A 41 7.65 50.14 -25.12
CA LYS A 41 6.53 49.92 -24.19
C LYS A 41 5.70 51.22 -24.15
N SER A 42 4.47 51.17 -23.59
CA SER A 42 3.59 52.30 -23.20
C SER A 42 2.87 53.03 -24.36
N SER A 43 1.67 53.65 -24.21
CA SER A 43 0.59 53.50 -23.19
C SER A 43 -0.62 54.42 -23.47
N GLY A 44 -1.85 53.98 -23.17
CA GLY A 44 -3.00 54.86 -22.85
C GLY A 44 -3.77 55.48 -24.03
N ALA A 45 -4.94 56.13 -23.82
CA ALA A 45 -5.80 56.22 -22.62
C ALA A 45 -7.20 56.86 -22.90
N ARG A 46 -8.20 56.55 -22.04
CA ARG A 46 -9.48 57.30 -21.77
C ARG A 46 -10.50 57.38 -22.94
N THR A 47 -11.80 57.61 -22.75
CA THR A 47 -12.63 58.35 -21.75
C THR A 47 -13.71 57.48 -21.05
N VAL A 48 -14.03 57.63 -19.74
CA VAL A 48 -14.78 58.69 -18.99
C VAL A 48 -16.30 58.66 -19.30
N SER A 49 -17.24 58.59 -18.35
CA SER A 49 -17.17 58.42 -16.86
C SER A 49 -18.14 57.29 -16.41
N ALA A 50 -18.83 57.16 -15.26
CA ALA A 50 -19.16 57.91 -14.01
C ALA A 50 -19.60 56.85 -12.93
N GLU A 51 -20.18 57.13 -11.75
CA GLU A 51 -19.86 57.89 -10.51
C GLU A 51 -20.95 57.48 -9.46
N GLY A 52 -20.79 57.47 -8.12
CA GLY A 52 -19.66 57.79 -7.22
C GLY A 52 -19.46 56.71 -6.12
N ASP A 53 -18.42 56.82 -5.27
CA ASP A 53 -18.46 57.45 -3.91
C ASP A 53 -19.00 56.49 -2.82
N SER A 54 -18.28 56.09 -1.75
CA SER A 54 -16.86 56.22 -1.31
C SER A 54 -16.58 55.12 -0.23
N GLU A 55 -15.42 54.88 0.39
CA GLU A 55 -14.11 55.56 0.48
C GLU A 55 -12.94 54.54 0.75
N ASN A 56 -11.71 55.03 0.97
CA ASN A 56 -10.50 54.46 1.62
C ASN A 56 -10.51 52.97 2.05
N GLU A 57 -9.69 52.03 1.55
CA GLU A 57 -8.26 51.92 1.11
C GLU A 57 -7.38 51.08 2.07
N ASP A 58 -6.67 50.09 1.49
CA ASP A 58 -5.67 49.21 2.13
C ASP A 58 -4.27 49.88 2.25
N TYR A 59 -3.25 49.18 2.80
CA TYR A 59 -2.19 48.55 1.96
C TYR A 59 -1.13 47.69 2.71
N ILE A 60 -1.12 46.39 2.37
CA ILE A 60 0.00 45.42 2.20
C ILE A 60 1.29 45.46 3.08
N PRO A 61 1.75 44.29 3.61
CA PRO A 61 3.01 44.15 4.35
C PRO A 61 4.27 44.02 3.48
N THR A 62 5.45 44.37 4.02
CA THR A 62 6.76 44.21 3.36
C THR A 62 7.79 43.42 4.19
N LYS A 63 8.78 42.83 3.52
CA LYS A 63 9.86 42.01 4.12
C LYS A 63 11.17 42.81 4.20
N SER A 64 11.96 42.63 5.25
CA SER A 64 13.40 42.96 5.24
C SER A 64 14.22 42.01 6.13
N LYS A 65 15.55 42.02 5.97
CA LYS A 65 16.47 41.04 6.59
C LYS A 65 17.84 41.69 6.83
N LYS A 66 18.21 41.99 8.08
CA LYS A 66 19.58 42.44 8.44
C LYS A 66 19.91 42.17 9.92
N ASN A 67 21.15 41.77 10.19
CA ASN A 67 21.68 41.57 11.54
C ASN A 67 22.19 42.89 12.15
N GLN A 68 22.01 43.10 13.46
CA GLN A 68 23.13 43.50 14.34
C GLN A 68 22.86 43.16 15.83
N LYS A 69 23.66 43.69 16.77
CA LYS A 69 24.15 42.93 17.93
C LYS A 69 24.26 43.77 19.22
N LYS A 70 23.85 43.16 20.34
CA LYS A 70 24.31 43.39 21.75
C LYS A 70 23.66 44.50 22.61
N GLY A 71 23.13 44.08 23.76
CA GLY A 71 23.13 44.82 25.04
C GLY A 71 21.77 45.29 25.56
N LYS A 72 21.52 45.40 26.87
CA LYS A 72 22.20 44.80 28.06
C LYS A 72 21.28 45.02 29.29
N ASP A 73 21.43 44.18 30.33
CA ASP A 73 20.91 44.39 31.72
C ASP A 73 19.37 44.37 31.91
N THR A 74 18.79 43.91 33.04
CA THR A 74 19.33 43.22 34.24
C THR A 74 18.22 42.44 34.96
N SER A 75 18.52 41.23 35.45
CA SER A 75 18.15 40.77 36.81
C SER A 75 18.99 39.52 37.15
N SER A 76 19.13 39.21 38.45
CA SER A 76 20.12 38.24 38.95
C SER A 76 19.60 37.45 40.15
N SER A 77 19.73 36.12 40.10
CA SER A 77 20.07 35.33 41.29
C SER A 77 20.74 33.99 40.91
N GLN A 78 21.83 33.69 41.62
CA GLN A 78 22.65 32.47 41.61
C GLN A 78 22.67 31.95 43.08
N VAL A 79 22.98 30.70 43.46
CA VAL A 79 23.45 29.47 42.79
C VAL A 79 23.18 28.25 43.71
N ALA A 80 23.63 27.04 43.30
CA ALA A 80 23.67 25.75 44.00
C ALA A 80 22.41 24.88 43.80
N ASP A 81 22.41 23.77 43.06
CA ASP A 81 23.39 22.68 42.80
C ASP A 81 23.58 21.69 43.97
N SER A 82 22.86 20.57 43.88
CA SER A 82 23.24 19.29 44.48
C SER A 82 22.74 18.15 43.58
N ARG A 83 23.66 17.27 43.17
CA ARG A 83 23.38 16.14 42.24
C ARG A 83 23.01 14.86 43.01
N LYS A 84 22.56 13.85 42.25
CA LYS A 84 22.27 12.42 42.60
C LYS A 84 20.82 12.15 43.02
N VAL A 85 20.20 11.00 42.70
CA VAL A 85 20.63 9.88 41.83
C VAL A 85 19.45 9.17 41.13
N ALA A 86 19.78 8.47 40.04
CA ALA A 86 19.00 7.50 39.23
C ALA A 86 17.56 7.11 39.62
N LYS A 87 16.70 7.04 38.58
CA LYS A 87 16.28 5.75 38.02
C LYS A 87 16.09 5.84 36.50
N LYS A 88 16.93 5.11 35.76
CA LYS A 88 16.79 4.83 34.32
C LYS A 88 16.79 3.32 34.18
N ASP A 89 15.61 2.71 34.28
CA ASP A 89 15.50 1.26 34.38
C ASP A 89 15.70 0.56 33.03
N SER A 90 16.60 -0.43 33.07
CA SER A 90 16.72 -1.58 32.17
C SER A 90 16.43 -1.40 30.67
N ILE A 91 17.36 -0.74 29.97
CA ILE A 91 17.99 -1.44 28.83
C ILE A 91 19.46 -1.63 29.20
N LYS A 92 19.79 -2.82 29.73
CA LYS A 92 21.17 -3.28 29.74
C LYS A 92 21.58 -3.51 28.29
N ALA A 93 22.41 -2.62 27.74
CA ALA A 93 23.15 -2.95 26.53
C ALA A 93 23.97 -4.21 26.82
N GLN A 94 23.96 -5.18 25.90
CA GLN A 94 24.66 -6.45 26.07
C GLN A 94 26.17 -6.27 25.78
N GLU A 95 26.84 -5.52 26.64
CA GLU A 95 28.30 -5.30 26.64
C GLU A 95 29.08 -6.51 27.17
N GLU A 96 28.58 -7.72 26.92
CA GLU A 96 29.21 -8.98 27.28
C GLU A 96 29.00 -9.98 26.14
N ASN A 97 29.71 -9.71 25.04
CA ASN A 97 29.89 -10.60 23.90
C ASN A 97 31.20 -10.23 23.17
N VAL A 98 32.25 -10.07 23.97
CA VAL A 98 33.66 -10.22 23.58
C VAL A 98 34.05 -11.61 24.07
N PRO A 99 34.56 -12.53 23.22
CA PRO A 99 34.89 -13.87 23.66
C PRO A 99 35.93 -13.88 24.79
N SER A 100 35.71 -14.73 25.80
CA SER A 100 36.64 -14.90 26.93
C SER A 100 38.01 -15.37 26.45
N ASP A 101 39.04 -15.08 27.25
CA ASP A 101 40.40 -15.58 27.03
C ASP A 101 40.42 -17.11 26.95
N GLU A 102 39.74 -17.77 27.90
CA GLU A 102 39.60 -19.23 28.00
C GLU A 102 38.93 -19.83 26.74
N TRP A 103 37.91 -19.16 26.21
CA TRP A 103 37.22 -19.59 24.98
C TRP A 103 38.11 -19.41 23.75
N LEU A 104 38.90 -18.34 23.69
CA LEU A 104 39.85 -18.11 22.60
C LEU A 104 41.00 -19.10 22.63
N MET A 105 41.57 -19.38 23.80
CA MET A 105 42.63 -20.39 23.96
C MET A 105 42.14 -21.78 23.56
N GLN A 106 40.99 -22.25 24.09
CA GLN A 106 40.37 -23.52 23.68
C GLN A 106 40.06 -23.57 22.18
N LYS A 107 39.66 -22.43 21.58
CA LYS A 107 39.35 -22.38 20.15
C LYS A 107 40.60 -22.36 19.26
N LEU A 108 41.72 -21.83 19.75
CA LEU A 108 43.02 -21.85 19.08
C LEU A 108 43.67 -23.22 19.17
N GLU A 109 43.68 -23.83 20.36
CA GLU A 109 44.09 -25.21 20.64
C GLU A 109 43.37 -26.20 19.70
N ALA A 110 42.04 -26.13 19.62
CA ALA A 110 41.22 -26.94 18.72
C ALA A 110 41.34 -26.59 17.21
N LEU A 111 42.15 -25.59 16.84
CA LEU A 111 42.49 -25.25 15.45
C LEU A 111 43.98 -25.50 15.12
N LEU A 112 44.82 -25.70 16.14
CA LEU A 112 46.27 -25.75 16.06
C LEU A 112 46.81 -26.83 17.04
N PRO A 113 46.44 -28.12 16.89
CA PRO A 113 46.84 -29.18 17.82
C PRO A 113 48.36 -29.41 17.86
N ASP A 114 49.06 -29.11 16.76
CA ASP A 114 50.49 -29.37 16.56
C ASP A 114 51.42 -28.57 17.50
N PHE A 115 50.91 -27.67 18.33
CA PHE A 115 51.72 -26.86 19.26
C PHE A 115 52.41 -27.68 20.36
N GLU A 116 51.88 -28.85 20.73
CA GLU A 116 52.56 -29.76 21.66
C GLU A 116 53.71 -30.53 20.98
N GLU A 117 53.60 -30.86 19.69
CA GLU A 117 54.63 -31.64 18.96
C GLU A 117 55.87 -30.81 18.60
N GLN A 118 55.77 -29.47 18.55
CA GLN A 118 56.88 -28.60 18.14
C GLN A 118 57.95 -28.34 19.21
N GLY A 119 57.87 -28.98 20.38
CA GLY A 119 58.91 -28.89 21.42
C GLY A 119 59.02 -27.51 22.06
N VAL A 120 57.90 -26.82 22.22
CA VAL A 120 57.80 -25.51 22.88
C VAL A 120 57.70 -25.71 24.40
N ASP A 121 58.61 -25.10 25.17
CA ASP A 121 58.66 -25.28 26.64
C ASP A 121 57.40 -24.77 27.40
N ASP A 122 56.62 -23.87 26.81
CA ASP A 122 55.32 -23.42 27.33
C ASP A 122 54.34 -23.05 26.20
N PRO A 123 53.54 -24.01 25.69
CA PRO A 123 52.53 -23.76 24.67
C PRO A 123 51.38 -22.87 25.16
N GLN A 124 51.04 -22.93 26.46
CA GLN A 124 49.91 -22.17 27.02
C GLN A 124 50.19 -20.68 27.06
N THR A 125 51.43 -20.26 27.38
CA THR A 125 51.84 -18.86 27.27
C THR A 125 51.78 -18.35 25.83
N ILE A 126 52.12 -19.16 24.82
CA ILE A 126 51.98 -18.74 23.41
C ILE A 126 50.50 -18.63 23.00
N LEU A 127 49.67 -19.63 23.33
CA LEU A 127 48.22 -19.58 23.08
C LEU A 127 47.57 -18.36 23.73
N LYS A 128 48.01 -17.99 24.94
CA LYS A 128 47.55 -16.80 25.64
C LYS A 128 47.98 -15.50 24.96
N TYR A 129 49.24 -15.34 24.59
CA TYR A 129 49.69 -14.15 23.84
C TYR A 129 48.95 -14.01 22.50
N LEU A 130 48.64 -15.13 21.83
CA LEU A 130 47.85 -15.15 20.60
C LEU A 130 46.37 -14.80 20.86
N ALA A 131 45.77 -15.30 21.95
CA ALA A 131 44.41 -14.93 22.37
C ALA A 131 44.31 -13.44 22.74
N ASP A 132 45.24 -12.90 23.52
CA ASP A 132 45.32 -11.47 23.86
C ASP A 132 45.50 -10.58 22.61
N TYR A 133 46.27 -11.04 21.61
CA TYR A 133 46.43 -10.33 20.34
C TYR A 133 45.16 -10.39 19.45
N LEU A 134 44.48 -11.53 19.40
CA LEU A 134 43.29 -11.72 18.56
C LEU A 134 42.01 -11.15 19.18
N ARG A 135 41.89 -11.08 20.52
CA ARG A 135 40.71 -10.54 21.21
C ARG A 135 40.30 -9.13 20.76
N PRO A 136 41.19 -8.11 20.64
CA PRO A 136 40.81 -6.80 20.13
C PRO A 136 40.44 -6.81 18.64
N MET A 137 41.08 -7.67 17.82
CA MET A 137 40.75 -7.82 16.40
C MET A 137 39.34 -8.42 16.23
N LEU A 138 39.03 -9.48 16.96
CA LEU A 138 37.72 -10.14 16.94
C LEU A 138 36.63 -9.26 17.55
N ALA A 139 36.93 -8.50 18.63
CA ALA A 139 36.02 -7.51 19.19
C ALA A 139 35.68 -6.40 18.18
N ASN A 140 36.67 -5.91 17.43
CA ASN A 140 36.44 -4.94 16.34
C ASN A 140 35.61 -5.55 15.20
N TYR A 141 35.95 -6.76 14.72
CA TYR A 141 35.16 -7.46 13.70
C TYR A 141 33.70 -7.67 14.13
N LEU A 142 33.46 -8.14 15.35
CA LEU A 142 32.09 -8.33 15.88
C LEU A 142 31.34 -7.01 16.10
N LYS A 143 32.06 -5.90 16.31
CA LYS A 143 31.51 -4.54 16.44
C LYS A 143 31.17 -3.94 15.08
N GLU A 144 32.00 -4.16 14.07
CA GLU A 144 31.77 -3.73 12.69
C GLU A 144 30.67 -4.55 12.03
N ARG A 145 30.64 -5.87 12.21
CA ARG A 145 29.55 -6.74 11.75
C ARG A 145 28.20 -6.35 12.40
N ARG A 146 28.18 -6.03 13.70
CA ARG A 146 26.98 -5.49 14.37
C ARG A 146 26.55 -4.11 13.82
N LYS A 147 27.49 -3.21 13.51
CA LYS A 147 27.19 -1.93 12.85
C LYS A 147 26.60 -2.13 11.44
N ALA A 148 27.18 -3.02 10.64
CA ALA A 148 26.72 -3.30 9.28
C ALA A 148 25.28 -3.82 9.28
N LEU A 149 24.99 -4.81 10.14
CA LEU A 149 23.62 -5.32 10.32
C LEU A 149 22.66 -4.27 10.88
N PHE A 150 23.13 -3.32 11.71
CA PHE A 150 22.29 -2.18 12.13
C PHE A 150 21.90 -1.30 10.93
N THR A 151 22.87 -0.93 10.11
CA THR A 151 22.61 -0.09 8.92
C THR A 151 21.74 -0.79 7.88
N GLU A 152 21.90 -2.11 7.72
CA GLU A 152 21.04 -2.91 6.86
C GLU A 152 19.59 -2.98 7.40
N ASN A 153 19.40 -3.33 8.68
CA ASN A 153 18.07 -3.40 9.28
C ASN A 153 17.36 -2.04 9.27
N VAL A 154 18.07 -0.93 9.52
CA VAL A 154 17.48 0.42 9.47
C VAL A 154 16.98 0.77 8.06
N GLU A 155 17.74 0.44 7.01
CA GLU A 155 17.29 0.69 5.64
C GLU A 155 16.18 -0.29 5.21
N LYS A 156 16.23 -1.58 5.61
CA LYS A 156 15.12 -2.54 5.42
C LYS A 156 13.84 -2.05 6.11
N MET A 157 13.91 -1.55 7.35
CA MET A 157 12.78 -0.96 8.08
C MET A 157 12.20 0.27 7.38
N LYS A 158 13.06 1.15 6.86
CA LYS A 158 12.64 2.32 6.09
C LYS A 158 11.93 1.93 4.79
N VAL A 159 12.52 1.04 4.00
CA VAL A 159 11.91 0.53 2.75
C VAL A 159 10.58 -0.18 3.04
N LEU A 160 10.47 -0.93 4.15
CA LEU A 160 9.23 -1.56 4.59
C LEU A 160 8.13 -0.51 4.87
N LEU A 161 8.44 0.56 5.61
CA LEU A 161 7.50 1.64 5.90
C LEU A 161 7.14 2.47 4.65
N ASP A 162 8.11 2.79 3.78
CA ASP A 162 7.88 3.49 2.51
C ASP A 162 7.01 2.67 1.54
N ASN A 163 7.07 1.33 1.61
CA ASN A 163 6.20 0.43 0.86
C ASN A 163 4.81 0.33 1.47
N LEU A 164 4.72 0.20 2.80
CA LEU A 164 3.47 0.17 3.55
C LEU A 164 2.67 1.47 3.34
N GLN A 165 3.30 2.63 3.53
CA GLN A 165 2.69 3.95 3.38
C GLN A 165 2.03 4.11 2.01
N ARG A 166 2.69 3.70 0.92
CA ARG A 166 2.12 3.77 -0.44
C ARG A 166 0.90 2.87 -0.63
N LYS A 167 0.97 1.61 -0.20
CA LYS A 167 -0.16 0.66 -0.30
C LYS A 167 -1.33 1.06 0.60
N LEU A 168 -1.03 1.62 1.77
CA LEU A 168 -1.99 2.08 2.75
C LEU A 168 -2.72 3.34 2.27
N ASP A 169 -2.03 4.32 1.69
CA ASP A 169 -2.65 5.51 1.08
C ASP A 169 -3.63 5.13 -0.05
N GLU A 170 -3.25 4.21 -0.94
CA GLU A 170 -4.12 3.73 -2.02
C GLU A 170 -5.36 3.02 -1.47
N SER A 171 -5.15 2.06 -0.57
CA SER A 171 -6.24 1.24 0.00
C SER A 171 -7.19 2.08 0.86
N PHE A 172 -6.66 3.02 1.64
CA PHE A 172 -7.45 3.94 2.48
C PHE A 172 -8.25 4.95 1.64
N LEU A 173 -7.68 5.52 0.57
CA LEU A 173 -8.43 6.38 -0.34
C LEU A 173 -9.58 5.64 -1.04
N ASN A 174 -9.37 4.37 -1.41
CA ASN A 174 -10.44 3.51 -1.93
C ASN A 174 -11.51 3.23 -0.87
N MET A 175 -11.12 2.95 0.39
CA MET A 175 -12.06 2.78 1.50
C MET A 175 -12.92 4.03 1.74
N GLN A 176 -12.30 5.24 1.73
CA GLN A 176 -13.03 6.51 1.81
C GLN A 176 -13.97 6.77 0.61
N LEU A 177 -13.66 6.20 -0.55
CA LEU A 177 -14.51 6.31 -1.74
C LEU A 177 -15.75 5.42 -1.63
N TYR A 178 -15.59 4.21 -1.08
CA TYR A 178 -16.69 3.28 -0.84
C TYR A 178 -17.56 3.69 0.37
N GLU A 179 -16.96 4.28 1.41
CA GLU A 179 -17.64 4.86 2.58
C GLU A 179 -18.74 5.85 2.14
N LYS A 180 -18.44 6.75 1.20
CA LYS A 180 -19.39 7.72 0.62
C LYS A 180 -20.56 7.12 -0.16
N ALA A 181 -20.52 5.83 -0.53
CA ALA A 181 -21.66 5.18 -1.17
C ALA A 181 -22.73 4.74 -0.15
N LEU A 182 -22.37 4.68 1.14
CA LEU A 182 -23.26 4.26 2.23
C LEU A 182 -24.30 5.33 2.57
N ASP A 183 -23.97 6.61 2.35
CA ASP A 183 -24.86 7.78 2.41
C ASP A 183 -26.20 7.55 1.71
N LEU A 184 -26.21 6.75 0.62
CA LEU A 184 -27.38 6.50 -0.23
C LEU A 184 -28.38 5.50 0.38
N PHE A 185 -28.05 4.90 1.53
CA PHE A 185 -28.80 3.81 2.15
C PHE A 185 -29.03 3.99 3.67
N GLU A 186 -28.69 5.14 4.26
CA GLU A 186 -28.86 5.37 5.71
C GLU A 186 -30.32 5.34 6.17
N ASP A 187 -31.28 5.56 5.26
CA ASP A 187 -32.72 5.47 5.53
C ASP A 187 -33.25 4.03 5.62
N ASP A 188 -32.51 3.04 5.10
CA ASP A 188 -32.74 1.62 5.37
C ASP A 188 -31.66 1.08 6.32
N GLN A 189 -32.00 1.07 7.61
CA GLN A 189 -31.16 0.57 8.68
C GLN A 189 -30.64 -0.87 8.46
N SER A 190 -31.40 -1.72 7.74
CA SER A 190 -31.05 -3.12 7.48
C SER A 190 -30.05 -3.28 6.33
N THR A 191 -30.23 -2.51 5.25
CA THR A 191 -29.29 -2.45 4.12
C THR A 191 -28.01 -1.70 4.50
N SER A 192 -28.11 -0.57 5.21
CA SER A 192 -26.97 0.17 5.76
C SER A 192 -26.03 -0.74 6.57
N VAL A 193 -26.55 -1.45 7.58
CA VAL A 193 -25.73 -2.38 8.40
C VAL A 193 -25.15 -3.52 7.58
N THR A 194 -25.85 -3.97 6.53
CA THR A 194 -25.36 -5.00 5.61
C THR A 194 -24.20 -4.51 4.75
N LEU A 195 -24.26 -3.26 4.27
CA LEU A 195 -23.21 -2.63 3.46
C LEU A 195 -21.98 -2.27 4.31
N HIS A 196 -22.14 -1.64 5.49
CA HIS A 196 -21.03 -1.39 6.42
C HIS A 196 -20.30 -2.69 6.77
N ARG A 197 -21.04 -3.75 7.14
CA ARG A 197 -20.46 -5.05 7.48
C ARG A 197 -19.75 -5.72 6.30
N HIS A 198 -20.20 -5.48 5.06
CA HIS A 198 -19.51 -5.99 3.88
C HIS A 198 -18.16 -5.31 3.70
N LEU A 199 -18.10 -3.97 3.70
CA LEU A 199 -16.86 -3.22 3.59
C LEU A 199 -15.88 -3.47 4.75
N LEU A 200 -16.39 -3.68 5.97
CA LEU A 200 -15.57 -4.11 7.09
C LEU A 200 -14.90 -5.47 6.81
N ARG A 201 -15.65 -6.44 6.28
CA ARG A 201 -15.16 -7.81 6.02
C ARG A 201 -14.34 -7.99 4.75
N THR A 202 -14.37 -7.04 3.82
CA THR A 202 -13.56 -7.07 2.60
C THR A 202 -12.41 -6.07 2.67
N VAL A 203 -12.69 -4.80 2.41
CA VAL A 203 -11.67 -3.75 2.21
C VAL A 203 -10.96 -3.40 3.51
N ALA A 204 -11.70 -3.14 4.60
CA ALA A 204 -11.10 -2.80 5.90
C ALA A 204 -10.26 -3.96 6.47
N THR A 205 -10.75 -5.20 6.32
CA THR A 205 -10.05 -6.41 6.75
C THR A 205 -8.70 -6.55 6.03
N SER A 206 -8.67 -6.38 4.71
CA SER A 206 -7.42 -6.43 3.93
C SER A 206 -6.45 -5.30 4.30
N ILE A 207 -6.95 -4.09 4.58
CA ILE A 207 -6.14 -2.96 5.07
C ILE A 207 -5.52 -3.28 6.43
N ALA A 208 -6.31 -3.82 7.37
CA ALA A 208 -5.83 -4.17 8.70
C ALA A 208 -4.80 -5.31 8.67
N ASP A 209 -5.01 -6.32 7.83
CA ASP A 209 -4.08 -7.45 7.70
C ASP A 209 -2.73 -7.00 7.14
N MET A 210 -2.76 -6.17 6.09
CA MET A 210 -1.57 -5.53 5.54
C MET A 210 -0.84 -4.72 6.62
N LEU A 211 -1.56 -3.90 7.39
CA LEU A 211 -0.98 -3.05 8.43
C LEU A 211 -0.37 -3.89 9.56
N PHE A 212 -1.10 -4.83 10.15
CA PHE A 212 -0.61 -5.66 11.24
C PHE A 212 0.62 -6.48 10.85
N HIS A 213 0.62 -7.12 9.68
CA HIS A 213 1.76 -7.89 9.20
C HIS A 213 3.01 -7.03 9.01
N ASN A 214 2.90 -5.84 8.40
CA ASN A 214 4.05 -4.97 8.19
C ASN A 214 4.55 -4.34 9.51
N LEU A 215 3.66 -4.06 10.49
CA LEU A 215 4.06 -3.60 11.82
C LEU A 215 4.76 -4.68 12.63
N ASP A 216 4.31 -5.95 12.55
CA ASP A 216 4.97 -7.10 13.18
C ASP A 216 6.37 -7.34 12.59
N LEU A 217 6.51 -7.32 11.25
CA LEU A 217 7.82 -7.36 10.58
C LEU A 217 8.72 -6.20 11.05
N HIS A 218 8.21 -4.97 11.06
CA HIS A 218 8.96 -3.79 11.52
C HIS A 218 9.41 -3.93 12.99
N ASN A 219 8.57 -4.47 13.87
CA ASN A 219 8.90 -4.76 15.27
C ASN A 219 9.98 -5.86 15.38
N LYS A 220 9.91 -6.92 14.57
CA LYS A 220 10.92 -7.99 14.53
C LYS A 220 12.29 -7.50 14.03
N LEU A 221 12.35 -6.68 12.97
CA LEU A 221 13.58 -6.04 12.49
C LEU A 221 14.20 -5.14 13.57
N LYS A 222 13.37 -4.33 14.24
CA LYS A 222 13.78 -3.42 15.34
C LYS A 222 14.35 -4.18 16.54
N ASN A 223 13.77 -5.34 16.86
CA ASN A 223 14.16 -6.18 18.00
C ASN A 223 15.21 -7.24 17.62
N TRP A 224 15.86 -7.12 16.45
CA TRP A 224 16.92 -8.02 15.97
C TRP A 224 16.53 -9.50 15.89
N THR A 225 15.23 -9.79 15.82
CA THR A 225 14.75 -11.15 15.60
C THR A 225 15.07 -11.53 14.16
N GLN A 226 15.51 -12.76 13.92
CA GLN A 226 15.73 -13.24 12.55
C GLN A 226 14.38 -13.23 11.82
N VAL A 227 14.26 -12.30 10.88
CA VAL A 227 13.18 -12.27 9.90
C VAL A 227 13.72 -12.96 8.66
N GLU A 228 13.08 -14.06 8.27
CA GLU A 228 13.28 -14.61 6.94
C GLU A 228 12.88 -13.54 5.92
N ASP A 229 13.68 -13.34 4.87
CA ASP A 229 13.35 -12.40 3.79
C ASP A 229 12.21 -13.00 2.91
N SER A 230 11.02 -13.16 3.51
CA SER A 230 9.78 -13.62 2.89
C SER A 230 9.27 -12.58 1.88
N GLN A 231 9.94 -12.50 0.73
CA GLN A 231 9.56 -11.57 -0.32
C GLN A 231 8.17 -11.89 -0.89
N ASN A 232 7.35 -10.85 -1.00
CA ASN A 232 6.16 -10.81 -1.85
C ASN A 232 5.10 -11.89 -1.60
N SER A 233 4.57 -11.98 -0.38
CA SER A 233 3.23 -12.54 -0.17
C SER A 233 2.18 -11.55 -0.68
N GLU A 234 1.67 -11.76 -1.89
CA GLU A 234 0.70 -10.84 -2.54
C GLU A 234 -0.71 -10.86 -1.93
N SER A 235 -1.01 -11.81 -1.04
CA SER A 235 -2.26 -11.89 -0.28
C SER A 235 -2.01 -12.15 1.22
N ILE A 236 -1.71 -11.09 1.96
CA ILE A 236 -1.70 -11.13 3.43
C ILE A 236 -3.16 -11.25 3.90
N SER A 237 -3.51 -12.41 4.45
CA SER A 237 -4.83 -12.74 4.98
C SER A 237 -4.67 -13.39 6.34
N LEU A 238 -5.10 -12.71 7.41
CA LEU A 238 -4.95 -13.17 8.79
C LEU A 238 -6.25 -13.77 9.33
N SER A 239 -6.17 -14.70 10.26
CA SER A 239 -7.30 -15.06 11.12
C SER A 239 -7.54 -13.99 12.21
N PRO A 240 -8.74 -13.91 12.81
CA PRO A 240 -9.00 -13.03 13.95
C PRO A 240 -8.06 -13.32 15.15
N GLY A 241 -7.65 -14.59 15.32
CA GLY A 241 -6.67 -14.99 16.33
C GLY A 241 -5.29 -14.40 16.07
N GLU A 242 -4.79 -14.47 14.84
CA GLU A 242 -3.48 -13.91 14.46
C GLU A 242 -3.47 -12.38 14.53
N ARG A 243 -4.54 -11.69 14.09
CA ARG A 243 -4.69 -10.24 14.31
C ARG A 243 -4.56 -9.89 15.80
N THR A 244 -5.25 -10.64 16.66
CA THR A 244 -5.25 -10.43 18.11
C THR A 244 -3.89 -10.75 18.74
N ALA A 245 -3.18 -11.76 18.24
CA ALA A 245 -1.83 -12.11 18.70
C ALA A 245 -0.80 -11.03 18.31
N ILE A 246 -0.82 -10.56 17.06
CA ILE A 246 0.02 -9.47 16.58
C ILE A 246 -0.30 -8.17 17.32
N ALA A 247 -1.57 -7.82 17.50
CA ALA A 247 -1.97 -6.65 18.28
C ALA A 247 -1.42 -6.67 19.72
N LYS A 248 -1.12 -7.86 20.29
CA LYS A 248 -0.52 -8.03 21.62
C LYS A 248 1.01 -8.15 21.61
N SER A 249 1.65 -8.39 20.46
CA SER A 249 3.13 -8.41 20.32
C SER A 249 3.74 -7.03 20.04
N LEU A 250 2.92 -6.08 19.58
CA LEU A 250 3.33 -4.69 19.33
C LEU A 250 3.69 -3.93 20.64
N PRO A 251 4.52 -2.87 20.56
CA PRO A 251 4.80 -1.98 21.68
C PRO A 251 3.53 -1.41 22.34
N GLU A 252 3.56 -1.17 23.65
CA GLU A 252 2.36 -0.90 24.48
C GLU A 252 1.41 0.19 23.93
N SER A 253 1.94 1.30 23.39
CA SER A 253 1.11 2.38 22.84
C SER A 253 0.42 1.98 21.53
N GLN A 254 1.11 1.25 20.66
CA GLN A 254 0.56 0.68 19.42
C GLN A 254 -0.41 -0.47 19.73
N SER A 255 -0.10 -1.33 20.70
CA SER A 255 -0.90 -2.49 21.07
C SER A 255 -2.33 -2.13 21.48
N LYS A 256 -2.49 -1.08 22.30
CA LYS A 256 -3.82 -0.59 22.74
C LYS A 256 -4.68 -0.14 21.55
N ARG A 257 -4.10 0.58 20.59
CA ARG A 257 -4.81 1.04 19.38
C ARG A 257 -5.06 -0.11 18.40
N ALA A 258 -4.12 -1.06 18.30
CA ALA A 258 -4.24 -2.26 17.48
C ALA A 258 -5.44 -3.12 17.90
N LEU A 259 -5.66 -3.31 19.21
CA LEU A 259 -6.83 -4.04 19.70
C LEU A 259 -8.16 -3.34 19.34
N VAL A 260 -8.23 -2.00 19.45
CA VAL A 260 -9.41 -1.24 19.03
C VAL A 260 -9.67 -1.36 17.51
N VAL A 261 -8.63 -1.47 16.68
CA VAL A 261 -8.79 -1.78 15.24
C VAL A 261 -9.38 -3.18 15.03
N VAL A 262 -8.94 -4.19 15.79
CA VAL A 262 -9.50 -5.56 15.72
C VAL A 262 -10.98 -5.57 16.13
N GLU A 263 -11.33 -4.92 17.25
CA GLU A 263 -12.72 -4.79 17.71
C GLU A 263 -13.60 -4.05 16.68
N ALA A 264 -13.07 -3.02 16.03
CA ALA A 264 -13.80 -2.25 15.03
C ALA A 264 -14.09 -3.02 13.73
N LEU A 265 -13.26 -4.01 13.35
CA LEU A 265 -13.54 -4.90 12.21
C LEU A 265 -14.77 -5.80 12.45
N GLU A 266 -15.00 -6.20 13.70
CA GLU A 266 -16.19 -6.98 14.10
C GLU A 266 -17.44 -6.10 14.34
N GLY A 267 -17.27 -4.77 14.25
CA GLY A 267 -18.28 -3.76 14.48
C GLY A 267 -19.40 -3.66 13.44
N LYS A 268 -20.15 -2.56 13.53
CA LYS A 268 -21.36 -2.29 12.71
C LYS A 268 -21.26 -1.07 11.80
N ARG A 269 -20.23 -0.23 11.97
CA ARG A 269 -20.04 1.06 11.26
C ARG A 269 -18.59 1.17 10.79
N VAL A 270 -18.41 1.77 9.62
CA VAL A 270 -17.10 1.89 8.95
C VAL A 270 -16.30 3.02 9.59
N GLU A 271 -16.98 4.08 10.01
CA GLU A 271 -16.45 5.30 10.61
C GLU A 271 -15.66 5.03 11.89
N THR A 272 -16.11 4.05 12.68
CA THR A 272 -15.42 3.55 13.88
C THR A 272 -14.08 2.91 13.52
N PHE A 273 -14.06 1.99 12.54
CA PHE A 273 -12.84 1.39 12.02
C PHE A 273 -11.90 2.44 11.42
N MET A 274 -12.42 3.33 10.57
CA MET A 274 -11.63 4.37 9.92
C MET A 274 -11.00 5.35 10.93
N THR A 275 -11.59 5.49 12.12
CA THR A 275 -11.02 6.28 13.23
C THR A 275 -9.96 5.50 14.00
N ALA A 276 -10.25 4.26 14.40
CA ALA A 276 -9.26 3.39 15.04
C ALA A 276 -8.00 3.17 14.15
N LEU A 277 -8.20 3.08 12.83
CA LEU A 277 -7.12 2.94 11.85
C LEU A 277 -6.26 4.21 11.75
N ARG A 278 -6.86 5.41 11.79
CA ARG A 278 -6.12 6.69 11.88
C ARG A 278 -5.25 6.71 13.12
N ASP A 279 -5.84 6.42 14.27
CA ASP A 279 -5.17 6.39 15.57
C ASP A 279 -3.97 5.43 15.56
N LEU A 280 -4.13 4.22 15.04
CA LEU A 280 -3.03 3.24 14.93
C LEU A 280 -1.96 3.66 13.91
N ALA A 281 -2.34 4.25 12.78
CA ALA A 281 -1.41 4.73 11.77
C ALA A 281 -0.54 5.88 12.31
N GLU A 282 -1.15 6.87 12.96
CA GLU A 282 -0.43 8.01 13.56
C GLU A 282 0.54 7.56 14.66
N GLU A 283 0.15 6.61 15.52
CA GLU A 283 1.02 5.95 16.52
C GLU A 283 2.12 5.06 15.89
N SER A 284 1.96 4.71 14.61
CA SER A 284 2.95 3.99 13.81
C SER A 284 3.88 4.91 13.01
N GLY A 285 3.69 6.23 13.09
CA GLY A 285 4.41 7.21 12.26
C GLY A 285 3.97 7.25 10.79
N LEU A 286 2.84 6.62 10.47
CA LEU A 286 2.23 6.60 9.14
C LEU A 286 1.19 7.72 9.03
N PHE A 287 0.99 8.23 7.81
CA PHE A 287 0.01 9.27 7.52
C PHE A 287 -1.14 8.70 6.69
N LEU A 288 -2.40 8.99 7.05
CA LEU A 288 -3.55 8.59 6.23
C LEU A 288 -4.05 9.78 5.39
N LYS A 289 -3.76 9.73 4.09
CA LYS A 289 -4.16 10.75 3.12
C LYS A 289 -5.67 10.85 2.98
N LYS A 290 -6.19 12.08 3.05
CA LYS A 290 -7.63 12.39 3.01
C LYS A 290 -8.13 12.52 1.56
N LEU A 291 -9.29 11.94 1.28
CA LEU A 291 -9.98 11.99 -0.02
C LEU A 291 -10.57 13.38 -0.32
N ASP A 292 -9.78 14.26 -0.94
CA ASP A 292 -10.24 15.55 -1.45
C ASP A 292 -11.10 15.43 -2.74
N LYS A 293 -11.81 16.50 -3.10
CA LYS A 293 -12.75 16.54 -4.26
C LYS A 293 -12.08 16.34 -5.63
N LYS A 294 -10.76 16.54 -5.76
CA LYS A 294 -10.00 16.29 -6.99
C LYS A 294 -9.60 14.82 -7.04
N LEU A 295 -9.05 14.28 -5.95
CA LEU A 295 -8.71 12.86 -5.82
C LEU A 295 -9.94 11.97 -5.99
N GLU A 296 -11.07 12.33 -5.39
CA GLU A 296 -12.37 11.67 -5.56
C GLU A 296 -12.79 11.55 -7.03
N ARG A 297 -12.69 12.64 -7.80
CA ARG A 297 -13.01 12.62 -9.24
C ARG A 297 -12.03 11.77 -10.05
N THR A 298 -10.73 11.83 -9.75
CA THR A 298 -9.71 11.01 -10.41
C THR A 298 -9.89 9.52 -10.10
N LEU A 299 -10.16 9.16 -8.85
CA LEU A 299 -10.41 7.78 -8.43
C LEU A 299 -11.72 7.24 -9.00
N LEU A 300 -12.82 8.01 -8.99
CA LEU A 300 -14.07 7.62 -9.64
C LEU A 300 -13.90 7.39 -11.14
N HIS A 301 -13.12 8.22 -11.84
CA HIS A 301 -12.84 8.02 -13.26
C HIS A 301 -11.99 6.76 -13.50
N SER A 302 -10.95 6.53 -12.68
CA SER A 302 -10.11 5.33 -12.77
C SER A 302 -10.89 4.06 -12.48
N TYR A 303 -11.69 4.06 -11.40
CA TYR A 303 -12.54 2.94 -10.99
C TYR A 303 -13.68 2.69 -12.00
N ARG A 304 -14.30 3.74 -12.58
CA ARG A 304 -15.24 3.60 -13.70
C ARG A 304 -14.56 2.89 -14.88
N LYS A 305 -13.37 3.32 -15.27
CA LYS A 305 -12.63 2.74 -16.42
C LYS A 305 -12.28 1.27 -16.17
N ASP A 306 -11.71 0.95 -15.01
CA ASP A 306 -11.37 -0.42 -14.63
C ASP A 306 -12.61 -1.32 -14.57
N LEU A 307 -13.65 -0.89 -13.85
CA LEU A 307 -14.90 -1.64 -13.72
C LEU A 307 -15.62 -1.80 -15.07
N THR A 308 -15.49 -0.85 -16.00
CA THR A 308 -15.97 -1.01 -17.39
C THR A 308 -15.19 -2.10 -18.14
N SER A 309 -13.87 -2.20 -17.93
CA SER A 309 -13.04 -3.29 -18.45
C SER A 309 -13.45 -4.64 -17.83
N GLN A 310 -13.64 -4.69 -16.51
CA GLN A 310 -14.12 -5.89 -15.82
C GLN A 310 -15.51 -6.34 -16.32
N VAL A 311 -16.47 -5.44 -16.45
CA VAL A 311 -17.82 -5.74 -17.01
C VAL A 311 -17.73 -6.21 -18.46
N SER A 312 -16.77 -5.70 -19.24
CA SER A 312 -16.55 -6.15 -20.62
C SER A 312 -16.01 -7.58 -20.67
N ALA A 313 -14.99 -7.90 -19.86
CA ALA A 313 -14.32 -9.20 -19.83
C ALA A 313 -15.09 -10.31 -19.09
N GLU A 314 -15.90 -9.96 -18.09
CA GLU A 314 -16.62 -10.92 -17.23
C GLU A 314 -17.60 -11.80 -18.03
N THR A 315 -17.54 -13.11 -17.81
CA THR A 315 -18.43 -14.10 -18.46
C THR A 315 -19.38 -14.80 -17.49
N ASP A 316 -19.08 -14.82 -16.18
CA ASP A 316 -20.01 -15.38 -15.20
C ASP A 316 -21.19 -14.42 -14.96
N PRO A 317 -22.45 -14.83 -15.24
CA PRO A 317 -23.62 -13.99 -14.98
C PRO A 317 -23.78 -13.61 -13.50
N VAL A 318 -23.33 -14.44 -12.55
CA VAL A 318 -23.46 -14.17 -11.12
C VAL A 318 -22.51 -13.04 -10.69
N SER A 319 -21.24 -13.12 -11.08
CA SER A 319 -20.21 -12.10 -10.81
C SER A 319 -20.39 -10.82 -11.61
N LEU A 320 -21.04 -10.89 -12.78
CA LEU A 320 -21.35 -9.72 -13.61
C LEU A 320 -22.35 -8.77 -12.95
N LEU A 321 -23.40 -9.29 -12.30
CA LEU A 321 -24.49 -8.46 -11.76
C LEU A 321 -24.03 -7.42 -10.73
N PRO A 322 -23.23 -7.75 -9.69
CA PRO A 322 -22.68 -6.75 -8.78
C PRO A 322 -21.83 -5.71 -9.51
N LYS A 323 -20.97 -6.11 -10.46
CA LYS A 323 -20.12 -5.21 -11.23
C LYS A 323 -20.94 -4.21 -12.07
N VAL A 324 -22.01 -4.68 -12.71
CA VAL A 324 -22.97 -3.86 -13.46
C VAL A 324 -23.68 -2.86 -12.55
N VAL A 325 -24.19 -3.31 -11.39
CA VAL A 325 -24.89 -2.42 -10.44
C VAL A 325 -23.93 -1.37 -9.88
N SER A 326 -22.73 -1.75 -9.45
CA SER A 326 -21.68 -0.82 -9.01
C SER A 326 -21.34 0.23 -10.08
N LEU A 327 -21.25 -0.17 -11.35
CA LEU A 327 -20.94 0.75 -12.46
C LEU A 327 -22.10 1.72 -12.76
N LEU A 328 -23.36 1.25 -12.67
CA LEU A 328 -24.55 2.11 -12.75
C LEU A 328 -24.60 3.14 -11.60
N TYR A 329 -24.21 2.76 -10.37
CA TYR A 329 -24.10 3.69 -9.25
C TYR A 329 -23.05 4.79 -9.47
N ILE A 330 -21.94 4.49 -10.16
CA ILE A 330 -20.98 5.52 -10.57
C ILE A 330 -21.59 6.45 -11.63
N GLN A 331 -22.28 5.90 -12.63
CA GLN A 331 -22.88 6.69 -13.72
C GLN A 331 -24.02 7.60 -13.22
N VAL A 332 -24.90 7.11 -12.35
CA VAL A 332 -26.10 7.83 -11.88
C VAL A 332 -25.82 8.72 -10.67
N HIS A 333 -25.08 8.22 -9.68
CA HIS A 333 -24.90 8.88 -8.38
C HIS A 333 -23.47 9.43 -8.15
N SER A 334 -22.51 9.16 -9.05
CA SER A 334 -21.09 9.44 -8.82
C SER A 334 -20.57 8.83 -7.50
N ARG A 335 -21.08 7.65 -7.12
CA ARG A 335 -20.66 6.88 -5.94
C ARG A 335 -20.15 5.50 -6.35
N ALA A 336 -19.04 5.08 -5.75
CA ALA A 336 -18.49 3.73 -5.92
C ALA A 336 -19.16 2.76 -4.93
N LEU A 337 -20.28 2.15 -5.32
CA LEU A 337 -20.97 1.19 -4.45
C LEU A 337 -20.25 -0.17 -4.46
N GLN A 338 -19.93 -0.69 -3.27
CA GLN A 338 -19.50 -2.07 -3.06
C GLN A 338 -20.61 -2.79 -2.27
N ALA A 339 -21.40 -3.64 -2.95
CA ALA A 339 -22.60 -4.24 -2.38
C ALA A 339 -22.54 -5.78 -2.39
N PRO A 340 -22.78 -6.45 -1.25
CA PRO A 340 -22.94 -7.91 -1.23
C PRO A 340 -24.27 -8.30 -1.88
N GLY A 341 -24.39 -9.52 -2.42
CA GLY A 341 -25.59 -10.00 -3.11
C GLY A 341 -26.92 -9.77 -2.37
N ARG A 342 -26.91 -9.79 -1.02
CA ARG A 342 -28.10 -9.52 -0.18
C ARG A 342 -28.63 -8.08 -0.28
N ALA A 343 -27.78 -7.12 -0.60
CA ALA A 343 -28.13 -5.70 -0.76
C ALA A 343 -28.41 -5.31 -2.23
N ILE A 344 -28.07 -6.18 -3.19
CA ILE A 344 -28.21 -5.88 -4.63
C ILE A 344 -29.67 -5.63 -5.03
N SER A 345 -30.65 -6.35 -4.48
CA SER A 345 -32.07 -6.12 -4.77
C SER A 345 -32.55 -4.73 -4.32
N VAL A 346 -32.13 -4.27 -3.14
CA VAL A 346 -32.42 -2.92 -2.64
C VAL A 346 -31.69 -1.87 -3.48
N ALA A 347 -30.43 -2.11 -3.84
CA ALA A 347 -29.66 -1.23 -4.73
C ALA A 347 -30.28 -1.11 -6.13
N VAL A 348 -30.76 -2.21 -6.73
CA VAL A 348 -31.52 -2.18 -7.98
C VAL A 348 -32.81 -1.37 -7.81
N THR A 349 -33.59 -1.62 -6.76
CA THR A 349 -34.85 -0.90 -6.49
C THR A 349 -34.66 0.62 -6.40
N ARG A 350 -33.56 1.08 -5.80
CA ARG A 350 -33.22 2.52 -5.69
C ARG A 350 -32.92 3.18 -7.05
N LEU A 351 -32.46 2.42 -8.04
CA LEU A 351 -32.18 2.92 -9.40
C LEU A 351 -33.45 3.13 -10.25
N LYS A 352 -34.64 2.67 -9.80
CA LYS A 352 -35.89 2.74 -10.58
C LYS A 352 -36.21 4.14 -11.13
N ASN A 353 -36.04 5.17 -10.31
CA ASN A 353 -36.36 6.55 -10.69
C ASN A 353 -35.20 7.26 -11.42
N LYS A 354 -34.24 6.49 -11.96
CA LYS A 354 -32.98 6.97 -12.55
C LYS A 354 -32.54 6.21 -13.81
N LEU A 355 -33.26 5.17 -14.20
CA LEU A 355 -33.04 4.38 -15.42
C LEU A 355 -34.35 4.39 -16.23
N ASP A 356 -34.24 4.18 -17.54
CA ASP A 356 -35.42 3.96 -18.38
C ASP A 356 -36.15 2.67 -17.97
N ASP A 357 -37.48 2.62 -18.10
CA ASP A 357 -38.29 1.47 -17.67
C ASP A 357 -37.82 0.14 -18.31
N SER A 358 -37.34 0.19 -19.55
CA SER A 358 -36.74 -0.97 -20.25
C SER A 358 -35.44 -1.44 -19.61
N ALA A 359 -34.53 -0.52 -19.28
CA ALA A 359 -33.27 -0.80 -18.62
C ALA A 359 -33.48 -1.30 -17.18
N TYR A 360 -34.39 -0.67 -16.44
CA TYR A 360 -34.79 -1.10 -15.10
C TYR A 360 -35.41 -2.51 -15.11
N LYS A 361 -36.26 -2.80 -16.11
CA LYS A 361 -36.83 -4.14 -16.27
C LYS A 361 -35.76 -5.19 -16.53
N ILE A 362 -34.86 -4.97 -17.49
CA ILE A 362 -33.75 -5.91 -17.80
C ILE A 362 -32.92 -6.20 -16.54
N LEU A 363 -32.57 -5.16 -15.77
CA LEU A 363 -31.81 -5.27 -14.53
C LEU A 363 -32.58 -6.05 -13.44
N THR A 364 -33.89 -5.82 -13.31
CA THR A 364 -34.75 -6.49 -12.31
C THR A 364 -35.02 -7.96 -12.67
N ASP A 365 -35.29 -8.26 -13.94
CA ASP A 365 -35.51 -9.61 -14.44
C ASP A 365 -34.23 -10.45 -14.25
N PHE A 366 -33.06 -9.91 -14.62
CA PHE A 366 -31.75 -10.55 -14.40
C PHE A 366 -31.49 -10.77 -12.91
N GLN A 367 -31.64 -9.74 -12.07
CA GLN A 367 -31.45 -9.85 -10.62
C GLN A 367 -32.37 -10.90 -9.98
N THR A 368 -33.60 -11.04 -10.47
CA THR A 368 -34.55 -12.06 -10.00
C THR A 368 -34.14 -13.46 -10.44
N ALA A 369 -33.68 -13.62 -11.69
CA ALA A 369 -33.13 -14.88 -12.19
C ALA A 369 -31.83 -15.29 -11.46
N THR A 370 -30.91 -14.37 -11.16
CA THR A 370 -29.69 -14.66 -10.38
C THR A 370 -30.02 -15.12 -8.96
N VAL A 371 -30.96 -14.46 -8.26
CA VAL A 371 -31.41 -14.90 -6.93
C VAL A 371 -32.07 -16.28 -7.00
N THR A 372 -32.86 -16.55 -8.04
CA THR A 372 -33.50 -17.85 -8.27
C THR A 372 -32.46 -18.96 -8.49
N LEU A 373 -31.43 -18.71 -9.30
CA LEU A 373 -30.34 -19.66 -9.55
C LEU A 373 -29.57 -19.98 -8.26
N LEU A 374 -29.19 -18.96 -7.49
CA LEU A 374 -28.47 -19.15 -6.22
C LEU A 374 -29.31 -19.89 -5.17
N ALA A 375 -30.63 -19.65 -5.14
CA ALA A 375 -31.54 -20.40 -4.26
C ALA A 375 -31.66 -21.87 -4.66
N LEU A 376 -31.74 -22.18 -5.97
CA LEU A 376 -31.75 -23.56 -6.47
C LEU A 376 -30.44 -24.30 -6.15
N ILE A 377 -29.29 -23.66 -6.38
CA ILE A 377 -27.97 -24.22 -6.02
C ILE A 377 -27.87 -24.48 -4.51
N SER A 378 -28.39 -23.58 -3.69
CA SER A 378 -28.39 -23.74 -2.22
C SER A 378 -29.30 -24.89 -1.74
N ALA A 379 -30.37 -25.21 -2.48
CA ALA A 379 -31.28 -26.30 -2.16
C ALA A 379 -30.78 -27.66 -2.67
N ALA A 380 -30.18 -27.71 -3.86
CA ALA A 380 -29.65 -28.93 -4.47
C ALA A 380 -28.44 -29.54 -3.73
N ALA A 381 -27.83 -28.80 -2.81
CA ALA A 381 -26.80 -29.31 -1.90
C ALA A 381 -27.34 -30.21 -0.77
N GLY A 382 -28.66 -30.43 -0.69
CA GLY A 382 -29.33 -31.18 0.37
C GLY A 382 -29.84 -32.58 -0.02
N ASP A 383 -30.53 -32.71 -1.15
CA ASP A 383 -31.13 -33.99 -1.60
C ASP A 383 -31.53 -33.96 -3.10
N GLU A 384 -31.79 -35.15 -3.68
CA GLU A 384 -32.34 -35.41 -5.03
C GLU A 384 -31.70 -34.63 -6.21
N ALA A 385 -30.66 -35.20 -6.82
CA ALA A 385 -29.74 -34.51 -7.73
C ALA A 385 -30.25 -34.23 -9.16
N ASP A 386 -31.00 -35.15 -9.78
CA ASP A 386 -31.26 -35.08 -11.24
C ASP A 386 -32.20 -33.93 -11.62
N CYS A 387 -33.43 -33.93 -11.10
CA CYS A 387 -34.43 -32.90 -11.41
C CYS A 387 -34.09 -31.51 -10.82
N SER A 388 -33.11 -31.42 -9.92
CA SER A 388 -32.59 -30.16 -9.41
C SER A 388 -31.48 -29.60 -10.32
N SER A 389 -30.60 -30.46 -10.84
CA SER A 389 -29.55 -30.13 -11.81
C SER A 389 -30.08 -29.49 -13.09
N ASP A 390 -31.05 -30.11 -13.77
CA ASP A 390 -31.64 -29.58 -15.02
C ASP A 390 -32.22 -28.16 -14.85
N ARG A 391 -32.83 -27.90 -13.69
CA ARG A 391 -33.41 -26.59 -13.34
C ARG A 391 -32.33 -25.53 -13.05
N ILE A 392 -31.18 -25.94 -12.54
CA ILE A 392 -30.01 -25.07 -12.35
C ILE A 392 -29.38 -24.74 -13.72
N LEU A 393 -29.15 -25.75 -14.57
CA LEU A 393 -28.61 -25.57 -15.92
C LEU A 393 -29.47 -24.64 -16.77
N SER A 394 -30.77 -24.93 -16.90
CA SER A 394 -31.71 -24.10 -17.66
C SER A 394 -31.79 -22.64 -17.16
N LYS A 395 -31.62 -22.40 -15.84
CA LYS A 395 -31.56 -21.04 -15.28
C LYS A 395 -30.21 -20.35 -15.49
N LYS A 396 -29.11 -21.09 -15.59
CA LYS A 396 -27.79 -20.58 -15.95
C LYS A 396 -27.74 -20.17 -17.44
N GLU A 397 -28.23 -21.01 -18.34
CA GLU A 397 -28.35 -20.73 -19.77
C GLU A 397 -29.21 -19.48 -20.05
N LEU A 398 -30.35 -19.34 -19.34
CA LEU A 398 -31.21 -18.15 -19.44
C LEU A 398 -30.46 -16.87 -19.04
N LEU A 399 -29.65 -16.91 -17.98
CA LEU A 399 -28.85 -15.77 -17.54
C LEU A 399 -27.72 -15.46 -18.53
N GLU A 400 -27.03 -16.48 -19.05
CA GLU A 400 -26.00 -16.33 -20.08
C GLU A 400 -26.55 -15.69 -21.36
N GLY A 401 -27.76 -16.08 -21.79
CA GLY A 401 -28.48 -15.42 -22.88
C GLY A 401 -28.85 -13.95 -22.61
N GLN A 402 -28.95 -13.55 -21.33
CA GLN A 402 -29.22 -12.16 -20.93
C GLN A 402 -27.95 -11.32 -20.68
N VAL A 403 -26.76 -11.93 -20.54
CA VAL A 403 -25.48 -11.22 -20.34
C VAL A 403 -25.24 -10.10 -21.37
N PRO A 404 -25.47 -10.28 -22.68
CA PRO A 404 -25.27 -9.22 -23.67
C PRO A 404 -26.18 -8.01 -23.43
N ALA A 405 -27.45 -8.24 -23.08
CA ALA A 405 -28.40 -7.18 -22.78
C ALA A 405 -28.02 -6.42 -21.50
N LEU A 406 -27.57 -7.13 -20.46
CA LEU A 406 -27.12 -6.52 -19.21
C LEU A 406 -25.85 -5.67 -19.41
N LYS A 407 -24.87 -6.15 -20.20
CA LYS A 407 -23.68 -5.36 -20.58
C LYS A 407 -24.06 -4.12 -21.40
N ALA A 408 -25.01 -4.24 -22.33
CA ALA A 408 -25.45 -3.12 -23.17
C ALA A 408 -25.97 -1.92 -22.37
N LEU A 409 -26.64 -2.15 -21.22
CA LEU A 409 -27.14 -1.08 -20.33
C LEU A 409 -26.04 -0.09 -19.90
N VAL A 410 -24.82 -0.58 -19.69
CA VAL A 410 -23.74 0.19 -19.03
C VAL A 410 -22.59 0.52 -19.97
N LEU A 411 -22.42 -0.25 -21.04
CA LEU A 411 -21.48 0.04 -22.12
C LEU A 411 -22.08 1.00 -23.15
N GLY A 412 -23.37 0.90 -23.47
CA GLY A 412 -24.05 1.78 -24.42
C GLY A 412 -24.15 3.24 -23.94
N SER A 413 -24.32 3.45 -22.64
CA SER A 413 -24.39 4.78 -22.02
C SER A 413 -23.05 5.55 -22.05
N SER A 414 -21.94 4.89 -22.38
CA SER A 414 -20.60 5.51 -22.37
C SER A 414 -20.38 6.56 -23.47
N GLY A 415 -21.19 6.57 -24.53
CA GLY A 415 -21.05 7.49 -25.66
C GLY A 415 -21.70 8.87 -25.50
N SER A 416 -22.47 9.13 -24.43
CA SER A 416 -23.36 10.29 -24.36
C SER A 416 -22.96 11.41 -23.39
N GLN A 417 -21.73 11.40 -22.86
CA GLN A 417 -21.17 12.49 -22.06
C GLN A 417 -19.72 12.80 -22.46
N ALA A 418 -19.56 13.93 -23.14
CA ALA A 418 -18.29 14.59 -23.47
C ALA A 418 -18.44 16.10 -23.16
#